data_AF-A0AAD6WI48-F1
#
_entry.id   AF-A0AAD6WI48-F1
#
_cell.length_a   1.000
_cell.length_b   1.000
_cell.length_c   1.000
_cell.angle_alpha   90.00
_cell.angle_beta   90.00
_cell.angle_gamma   90.00
#
_symmetry.space_group_name_H-M   'P 1'
#
loop_
_entity.id
_entity.type
_entity.pdbx_description
1 polymer ?
#
loop_
_entity_poly.entity_id
_entity_poly.type
_entity_poly.pdbx_seq_one_letter_code
_entity_poly.pdbx_strand_id
1 'polypeptide(L)'
;MAAALECWSSRASTDEDMVEQVLMRTQDRSETSSSSITTAATSLQLSDKISNLSVKDTISSSSAMQKRLQRLSRNVSEAIASLKNSLNLDSQRDSLVQLTSSQQGNANGNKGERCRKVVWASVVRNLTQLYPGSQLPEKLVSNIRKHYDSLPLSYAQAGFDMKEVFLHIKLIEQTSVDEQPAIMIQEVSDDEVQGCVYKLTFACNSSISWPAMSGALDSASICCKKIQIFEKKGFTLGVVLLLVQAGQEKSFRARIESALKSSVKKSKSTTVKLPFGLCGCQEENTKGNFGEIEEDSCEQNCRNAIENSNVNIQLEMPLPTSSIVVSVDEWQTVNSGRDEIGKWLLNSDNLEFIDQIGPNSFKGVHKGKRVGIEKLKGCDKGNSYEFELRKDLLELMTCGHKNILQFYGICVDENQGLCVVTKLMEGGSVNELMLKNKKLQTKEIVRIATDVAEGIKFMNDHGVAYRDLNTQRIMLDRHGNACLGDMGIVTACKSMGEAMEYETDGYRWLAPEIIAGDPENITETWMSNAYSFGMVVWEMVTGEAAYAAYSPVQAAVGIAACGLRPEIPKDCPQLLKSLMTKCWNNSPSKRPTFSEILSILLRPSNNINR
;
A
#
# COMPACT_ATOMS: atom_id res chain seq x y z
N MET A 1 20.04 5.57 -19.24
CA MET A 1 19.56 5.38 -20.64
C MET A 1 20.74 5.31 -21.61
N ALA A 2 21.55 6.37 -21.77
CA ALA A 2 22.69 6.38 -22.71
C ALA A 2 23.60 5.13 -22.65
N ALA A 3 24.13 4.77 -21.47
CA ALA A 3 25.02 3.61 -21.33
C ALA A 3 24.39 2.24 -21.70
N ALA A 4 23.05 2.10 -21.61
CA ALA A 4 22.37 0.88 -22.07
C ALA A 4 22.19 0.85 -23.60
N LEU A 5 22.06 2.02 -24.22
CA LEU A 5 22.00 2.19 -25.67
C LEU A 5 23.40 2.06 -26.33
N GLU A 6 24.47 2.44 -25.64
CA GLU A 6 25.86 2.23 -26.10
C GLU A 6 26.23 0.73 -26.19
N CYS A 7 25.70 -0.11 -25.29
CA CYS A 7 25.82 -1.57 -25.38
C CYS A 7 25.06 -2.17 -26.58
N TRP A 8 24.02 -1.49 -27.08
CA TRP A 8 23.33 -1.85 -28.32
C TRP A 8 24.10 -1.39 -29.57
N SER A 9 24.66 -0.17 -29.54
CA SER A 9 25.40 0.43 -30.66
C SER A 9 26.72 -0.26 -31.02
N SER A 10 27.24 -1.15 -30.16
CA SER A 10 28.59 -1.74 -30.30
C SER A 10 28.63 -3.17 -30.84
N ARG A 11 27.48 -3.73 -31.25
CA ARG A 11 27.45 -5.02 -31.97
C ARG A 11 27.42 -4.81 -33.48
N ALA A 12 28.43 -5.33 -34.17
CA ALA A 12 28.49 -5.31 -35.63
C ALA A 12 27.34 -6.15 -36.23
N SER A 13 26.86 -5.68 -37.38
CA SER A 13 25.79 -6.28 -38.19
C SER A 13 25.98 -7.77 -38.47
N THR A 14 24.91 -8.56 -38.35
CA THR A 14 24.09 -9.09 -39.47
C THR A 14 23.01 -10.03 -38.93
N ASP A 15 21.76 -9.57 -38.88
CA ASP A 15 20.51 -10.36 -39.06
C ASP A 15 19.31 -9.49 -38.61
N GLU A 16 18.78 -8.65 -39.51
CA GLU A 16 17.51 -7.92 -39.24
C GLU A 16 16.28 -8.81 -39.48
N ASP A 17 16.41 -9.87 -40.29
CA ASP A 17 15.33 -10.81 -40.64
C ASP A 17 14.81 -11.66 -39.45
N MET A 18 15.55 -11.70 -38.33
CA MET A 18 15.10 -12.44 -37.14
C MET A 18 14.13 -11.64 -36.26
N VAL A 19 14.00 -10.33 -36.46
CA VAL A 19 13.17 -9.44 -35.62
C VAL A 19 11.70 -9.43 -36.07
N GLU A 20 11.43 -9.46 -37.38
CA GLU A 20 10.04 -9.49 -37.89
C GLU A 20 9.33 -10.83 -37.63
N GLN A 21 10.05 -11.96 -37.52
CA GLN A 21 9.41 -13.27 -37.26
C GLN A 21 8.88 -13.44 -35.82
N VAL A 22 9.30 -12.60 -34.87
CA VAL A 22 8.90 -12.70 -33.45
C VAL A 22 7.66 -11.86 -33.13
N LEU A 23 7.35 -10.83 -33.93
CA LEU A 23 6.36 -9.80 -33.56
C LEU A 23 5.02 -9.83 -34.34
N MET A 24 4.85 -10.69 -35.35
CA MET A 24 3.61 -10.71 -36.16
C MET A 24 3.17 -12.11 -36.63
N ARG A 25 2.43 -12.85 -35.79
CA ARG A 25 1.41 -13.84 -36.25
C ARG A 25 0.29 -14.09 -35.22
N THR A 26 -0.73 -13.25 -35.25
CA THR A 26 -2.10 -13.67 -34.92
C THR A 26 -2.85 -13.92 -36.22
N GLN A 27 -3.22 -15.16 -36.50
CA GLN A 27 -4.11 -15.48 -37.62
C GLN A 27 -5.02 -16.66 -37.25
N ASP A 28 -6.25 -16.32 -36.93
CA ASP A 28 -7.36 -17.27 -36.84
C ASP A 28 -7.56 -17.97 -38.19
N ARG A 29 -8.01 -19.22 -38.10
CA ARG A 29 -8.56 -19.95 -39.24
C ARG A 29 -10.05 -19.63 -39.38
N SER A 30 -10.43 -19.03 -40.50
CA SER A 30 -11.69 -19.40 -41.15
C SER A 30 -11.55 -19.27 -42.67
N GLU A 31 -12.02 -20.29 -43.37
CA GLU A 31 -11.95 -20.39 -44.82
C GLU A 31 -13.16 -19.67 -45.44
N THR A 32 -12.98 -18.95 -46.55
CA THR A 32 -13.75 -19.22 -47.80
C THR A 32 -13.28 -18.35 -48.98
N SER A 33 -13.07 -19.03 -50.10
CA SER A 33 -13.05 -18.56 -51.51
C SER A 33 -13.56 -17.15 -51.82
N SER A 34 -12.95 -16.37 -52.72
CA SER A 34 -12.79 -16.76 -54.13
C SER A 34 -11.87 -15.82 -54.97
N SER A 35 -11.35 -16.34 -56.09
CA SER A 35 -10.99 -15.71 -57.39
C SER A 35 -10.83 -14.16 -57.52
N SER A 36 -9.91 -13.58 -58.31
CA SER A 36 -8.85 -14.13 -59.19
C SER A 36 -8.04 -13.00 -59.85
N ILE A 37 -6.70 -13.10 -59.83
CA ILE A 37 -5.77 -13.04 -60.98
C ILE A 37 -5.86 -11.82 -61.97
N THR A 38 -4.81 -10.97 -61.92
CA THR A 38 -4.15 -10.20 -63.03
C THR A 38 -4.95 -9.10 -63.79
N THR A 39 -4.37 -8.02 -64.36
CA THR A 39 -2.96 -7.58 -64.52
C THR A 39 -2.88 -6.05 -64.80
N ALA A 40 -1.70 -5.48 -64.50
CA ALA A 40 -1.01 -4.44 -65.27
C ALA A 40 -1.72 -3.11 -65.69
N ALA A 41 -1.36 -2.06 -64.97
CA ALA A 41 -0.52 -0.94 -65.46
C ALA A 41 -1.08 0.19 -66.37
N THR A 42 -0.62 1.39 -66.00
CA THR A 42 -0.21 2.57 -66.80
C THR A 42 -1.19 3.72 -67.11
N SER A 43 -0.64 4.92 -66.86
CA SER A 43 -0.78 6.19 -67.61
C SER A 43 -2.09 7.00 -67.60
N LEU A 44 -1.99 8.12 -66.86
CA LEU A 44 -2.10 9.51 -67.34
C LEU A 44 -3.43 10.04 -67.96
N GLN A 45 -3.99 11.00 -67.22
CA GLN A 45 -4.43 12.34 -67.66
C GLN A 45 -5.13 12.51 -69.04
N LEU A 46 -6.36 13.07 -69.02
CA LEU A 46 -6.62 14.46 -69.47
C LEU A 46 -8.12 14.85 -69.37
N SER A 47 -8.39 16.04 -68.80
CA SER A 47 -9.39 17.05 -69.27
C SER A 47 -10.91 16.67 -69.34
N ASP A 48 -11.90 17.55 -69.15
CA ASP A 48 -11.97 18.95 -68.70
C ASP A 48 -13.44 19.36 -68.44
N LYS A 49 -13.68 20.53 -67.81
CA LYS A 49 -14.95 21.33 -67.78
C LYS A 49 -16.17 20.67 -67.07
N ILE A 50 -17.07 21.36 -66.34
CA ILE A 50 -17.36 22.78 -65.99
C ILE A 50 -18.29 22.73 -64.72
N SER A 51 -18.52 23.72 -63.83
CA SER A 51 -18.46 25.20 -63.85
C SER A 51 -18.27 25.82 -62.43
N ASN A 52 -17.83 27.08 -62.40
CA ASN A 52 -18.23 28.22 -61.54
C ASN A 52 -18.68 28.01 -60.07
N LEU A 53 -17.92 28.56 -59.11
CA LEU A 53 -18.14 29.95 -58.61
C LEU A 53 -16.94 30.39 -57.74
N SER A 54 -16.53 31.67 -57.82
CA SER A 54 -15.37 32.21 -57.09
C SER A 54 -15.66 33.59 -56.48
N VAL A 55 -15.21 33.85 -55.24
CA VAL A 55 -15.15 35.21 -54.66
C VAL A 55 -13.84 35.43 -53.89
N LYS A 56 -13.26 36.62 -54.11
CA LYS A 56 -12.03 37.20 -53.56
C LYS A 56 -12.20 38.74 -53.54
N ASP A 57 -11.56 39.55 -52.69
CA ASP A 57 -10.77 39.35 -51.47
C ASP A 57 -11.05 40.57 -50.55
N THR A 58 -11.04 40.47 -49.21
CA THR A 58 -10.72 41.67 -48.40
C THR A 58 -10.17 41.38 -47.01
N ILE A 59 -9.16 42.15 -46.61
CA ILE A 59 -8.45 42.09 -45.32
C ILE A 59 -8.83 43.29 -44.46
N SER A 60 -9.13 43.05 -43.18
CA SER A 60 -8.77 43.85 -41.98
C SER A 60 -9.89 43.96 -40.93
N SER A 61 -9.69 43.37 -39.73
CA SER A 61 -10.25 43.79 -38.42
C SER A 61 -10.13 42.72 -37.29
N SER A 62 -8.93 42.26 -36.92
CA SER A 62 -8.78 41.30 -35.79
C SER A 62 -7.74 41.68 -34.70
N SER A 63 -6.96 42.75 -34.89
CA SER A 63 -5.79 43.04 -34.03
C SER A 63 -6.11 43.50 -32.60
N ALA A 64 -7.37 43.82 -32.27
CA ALA A 64 -7.80 44.18 -30.92
C ALA A 64 -8.15 42.94 -30.06
N MET A 65 -8.82 41.94 -30.63
CA MET A 65 -9.27 40.76 -29.87
C MET A 65 -8.10 39.84 -29.53
N GLN A 66 -7.15 39.67 -30.45
CA GLN A 66 -5.95 38.84 -30.26
C GLN A 66 -5.01 39.41 -29.19
N LYS A 67 -4.85 40.75 -29.13
CA LYS A 67 -4.09 41.43 -28.05
C LYS A 67 -4.79 41.37 -26.69
N ARG A 68 -6.13 41.28 -26.66
CA ARG A 68 -6.91 41.07 -25.42
C ARG A 68 -6.76 39.64 -24.91
N LEU A 69 -6.72 38.65 -25.80
CA LEU A 69 -6.49 37.24 -25.47
C LEU A 69 -5.05 36.97 -24.97
N GLN A 70 -4.04 37.60 -25.58
CA GLN A 70 -2.64 37.47 -25.13
C GLN A 70 -2.36 38.18 -23.79
N ARG A 71 -3.08 39.26 -23.46
CA ARG A 71 -3.04 39.83 -22.10
C ARG A 71 -3.72 38.93 -21.08
N LEU A 72 -4.76 38.19 -21.48
CA LEU A 72 -5.44 37.23 -20.61
C LEU A 72 -4.53 36.06 -20.23
N SER A 73 -3.81 35.45 -21.19
CA SER A 73 -2.89 34.33 -20.89
C SER A 73 -1.69 34.78 -20.03
N ARG A 74 -1.17 35.99 -20.24
CA ARG A 74 -0.07 36.51 -19.43
C ARG A 74 -0.49 36.77 -17.97
N ASN A 75 -1.68 37.34 -17.75
CA ASN A 75 -2.21 37.53 -16.40
C ASN A 75 -2.48 36.20 -15.68
N VAL A 76 -2.91 35.16 -16.42
CA VAL A 76 -3.06 33.79 -15.87
C VAL A 76 -1.70 33.20 -15.48
N SER A 77 -0.66 33.38 -16.30
CA SER A 77 0.69 32.91 -15.98
C SER A 77 1.32 33.64 -14.78
N GLU A 78 1.17 34.96 -14.69
CA GLU A 78 1.63 35.76 -13.53
C GLU A 78 0.81 35.42 -12.26
N ALA A 79 -0.49 35.16 -12.38
CA ALA A 79 -1.32 34.67 -11.28
C ALA A 79 -0.87 33.30 -10.75
N ILE A 80 -0.57 32.36 -11.65
CA ILE A 80 -0.07 31.03 -11.29
C ILE A 80 1.34 31.12 -10.66
N ALA A 81 2.21 31.99 -11.18
CA ALA A 81 3.53 32.24 -10.58
C ALA A 81 3.43 32.86 -9.18
N SER A 82 2.55 33.85 -8.99
CA SER A 82 2.29 34.45 -7.67
C SER A 82 1.73 33.42 -6.68
N LEU A 83 0.79 32.58 -7.11
CA LEU A 83 0.22 31.49 -6.30
C LEU A 83 1.29 30.43 -5.92
N LYS A 84 2.18 30.05 -6.86
CA LYS A 84 3.30 29.13 -6.59
C LYS A 84 4.29 29.70 -5.57
N ASN A 85 4.62 30.99 -5.69
CA ASN A 85 5.48 31.69 -4.73
C ASN A 85 4.81 31.79 -3.34
N SER A 86 3.52 32.11 -3.27
CA SER A 86 2.73 32.18 -2.03
C SER A 86 2.56 30.80 -1.35
N LEU A 87 2.62 29.71 -2.11
CA LEU A 87 2.63 28.33 -1.60
C LEU A 87 4.04 27.80 -1.30
N ASN A 88 5.10 28.56 -1.62
CA ASN A 88 6.51 28.20 -1.47
C ASN A 88 6.84 26.80 -2.03
N LEU A 89 6.32 26.50 -3.23
CA LEU A 89 6.42 25.17 -3.86
C LEU A 89 7.67 24.99 -4.74
N ASP A 90 8.38 26.05 -5.08
CA ASP A 90 9.55 26.00 -6.00
C ASP A 90 10.92 26.08 -5.27
N SER A 91 10.98 26.15 -3.93
CA SER A 91 12.24 26.24 -3.16
C SER A 91 12.92 24.91 -2.82
N GLN A 92 12.52 23.78 -3.44
CA GLN A 92 13.20 22.48 -3.29
C GLN A 92 13.43 21.70 -4.62
N ARG A 93 13.34 22.35 -5.79
CA ARG A 93 13.70 21.69 -7.06
C ARG A 93 15.18 21.79 -7.47
N ASP A 94 15.91 22.79 -6.98
CA ASP A 94 17.32 23.04 -7.36
C ASP A 94 18.33 22.90 -6.21
N SER A 95 18.07 22.02 -5.24
CA SER A 95 19.04 21.69 -4.15
C SER A 95 19.42 20.21 -4.08
N LEU A 96 19.22 19.47 -5.18
CA LEU A 96 19.52 18.04 -5.26
C LEU A 96 20.83 17.69 -6.01
N VAL A 97 21.61 18.69 -6.43
CA VAL A 97 22.95 18.49 -7.02
C VAL A 97 23.95 19.52 -6.48
N GLN A 98 24.38 19.34 -5.22
CA GLN A 98 25.74 19.56 -4.69
C GLN A 98 25.69 19.64 -3.16
N LEU A 99 26.20 18.60 -2.48
CA LEU A 99 27.12 18.68 -1.32
C LEU A 99 27.25 17.30 -0.67
N THR A 100 28.19 16.50 -1.18
CA THR A 100 28.82 15.45 -0.38
C THR A 100 29.78 16.10 0.62
N SER A 101 29.32 16.36 1.85
CA SER A 101 30.09 16.18 3.11
C SER A 101 29.44 16.88 4.32
N SER A 102 29.44 16.16 5.46
CA SER A 102 29.31 16.66 6.84
C SER A 102 28.18 17.65 7.19
N GLN A 103 27.12 17.18 7.87
CA GLN A 103 26.97 17.31 9.33
C GLN A 103 25.70 16.61 9.86
N GLN A 104 25.69 16.23 11.14
CA GLN A 104 24.57 15.58 11.83
C GLN A 104 23.49 16.60 12.26
N GLY A 105 22.21 16.24 12.24
CA GLY A 105 21.17 17.03 12.91
C GLY A 105 19.71 16.67 12.62
N ASN A 106 19.01 16.13 13.64
CA ASN A 106 17.54 16.09 13.86
C ASN A 106 16.57 16.42 12.71
N ALA A 107 15.72 15.45 12.34
CA ALA A 107 14.57 15.68 11.45
C ALA A 107 13.32 14.84 11.78
N ASN A 108 12.78 14.95 13.00
CA ASN A 108 11.53 14.25 13.39
C ASN A 108 10.24 15.09 13.19
N GLY A 109 10.33 16.29 12.59
CA GLY A 109 9.19 17.21 12.42
C GLY A 109 8.50 17.21 11.04
N ASN A 110 9.14 16.68 9.99
CA ASN A 110 8.77 17.00 8.60
C ASN A 110 7.64 16.15 7.97
N LYS A 111 7.22 15.02 8.59
CA LYS A 111 6.16 14.15 8.02
C LYS A 111 4.77 14.81 8.04
N GLY A 112 4.39 15.42 9.16
CA GLY A 112 3.07 16.04 9.31
C GLY A 112 2.85 17.23 8.36
N GLU A 113 3.91 18.01 8.11
CA GLU A 113 3.85 19.16 7.20
C GLU A 113 3.75 18.72 5.72
N ARG A 114 4.41 17.62 5.34
CA ARG A 114 4.24 17.01 4.00
C ARG A 114 2.80 16.57 3.75
N CYS A 115 2.17 15.91 4.73
CA CYS A 115 0.78 15.48 4.61
C CYS A 115 -0.19 16.68 4.47
N ARG A 116 -0.03 17.73 5.29
CA ARG A 116 -0.85 18.96 5.16
C ARG A 116 -0.69 19.64 3.80
N LYS A 117 0.52 19.65 3.20
CA LYS A 117 0.75 20.20 1.85
C LYS A 117 -0.05 19.47 0.76
N VAL A 118 -0.16 18.14 0.85
CA VAL A 118 -0.98 17.33 -0.08
C VAL A 118 -2.46 17.63 0.07
N VAL A 119 -2.99 17.64 1.31
CA VAL A 119 -4.41 17.94 1.54
C VAL A 119 -4.76 19.37 1.13
N TRP A 120 -3.87 20.34 1.39
CA TRP A 120 -4.07 21.72 0.97
C TRP A 120 -4.15 21.88 -0.55
N ALA A 121 -3.41 21.09 -1.32
CA ALA A 121 -3.51 21.08 -2.79
C ALA A 121 -4.89 20.61 -3.28
N SER A 122 -5.51 19.64 -2.58
CA SER A 122 -6.88 19.19 -2.85
C SER A 122 -7.92 20.29 -2.56
N VAL A 123 -7.81 20.96 -1.40
CA VAL A 123 -8.70 22.08 -1.03
C VAL A 123 -8.64 23.23 -2.05
N VAL A 124 -7.44 23.59 -2.51
CA VAL A 124 -7.25 24.63 -3.54
C VAL A 124 -7.85 24.20 -4.89
N ARG A 125 -7.74 22.92 -5.28
CA ARG A 125 -8.37 22.35 -6.48
C ARG A 125 -9.90 22.41 -6.43
N ASN A 126 -10.53 22.08 -5.30
CA ASN A 126 -11.98 22.14 -5.15
C ASN A 126 -12.50 23.59 -5.12
N LEU A 127 -11.77 24.51 -4.47
CA LEU A 127 -12.09 25.94 -4.49
C LEU A 127 -12.03 26.55 -5.89
N THR A 128 -11.05 26.14 -6.71
CA THR A 128 -10.92 26.65 -8.09
C THR A 128 -11.97 26.13 -9.04
N GLN A 129 -12.61 24.98 -8.74
CA GLN A 129 -13.79 24.51 -9.47
C GLN A 129 -15.04 25.34 -9.17
N LEU A 130 -15.17 25.89 -7.95
CA LEU A 130 -16.30 26.75 -7.56
C LEU A 130 -16.17 28.20 -8.04
N TYR A 131 -14.94 28.65 -8.32
CA TYR A 131 -14.64 30.02 -8.79
C TYR A 131 -13.86 30.03 -10.13
N PRO A 132 -14.40 29.41 -11.20
CA PRO A 132 -13.70 29.31 -12.47
C PRO A 132 -13.40 30.69 -13.07
N GLY A 133 -12.12 31.00 -13.29
CA GLY A 133 -11.67 32.22 -13.96
C GLY A 133 -11.40 33.44 -13.05
N SER A 134 -11.37 33.28 -11.72
CA SER A 134 -10.99 34.36 -10.80
C SER A 134 -9.87 33.94 -9.84
N GLN A 135 -8.99 34.88 -9.45
CA GLN A 135 -8.06 34.65 -8.34
C GLN A 135 -8.88 34.55 -7.05
N LEU A 136 -8.72 33.44 -6.31
CA LEU A 136 -9.33 33.27 -5.00
C LEU A 136 -8.85 34.39 -4.06
N PRO A 137 -9.74 35.16 -3.39
CA PRO A 137 -9.32 36.25 -2.51
C PRO A 137 -8.38 35.74 -1.42
N GLU A 138 -7.22 36.40 -1.23
CA GLU A 138 -6.20 35.95 -0.27
C GLU A 138 -6.76 35.78 1.15
N LYS A 139 -7.71 36.65 1.54
CA LYS A 139 -8.44 36.56 2.82
C LYS A 139 -9.27 35.27 2.94
N LEU A 140 -9.87 34.80 1.85
CA LEU A 140 -10.62 33.53 1.81
C LEU A 140 -9.67 32.34 1.99
N VAL A 141 -8.57 32.32 1.23
CA VAL A 141 -7.53 31.28 1.30
C VAL A 141 -6.90 31.22 2.70
N SER A 142 -6.63 32.39 3.31
CA SER A 142 -6.10 32.51 4.67
C SER A 142 -7.08 32.00 5.74
N ASN A 143 -8.37 32.36 5.65
CA ASN A 143 -9.39 31.89 6.60
C ASN A 143 -9.57 30.37 6.52
N ILE A 144 -9.65 29.81 5.30
CA ILE A 144 -9.77 28.35 5.13
C ILE A 144 -8.51 27.65 5.67
N ARG A 145 -7.30 28.19 5.46
CA ARG A 145 -6.07 27.61 6.02
C ARG A 145 -6.11 27.57 7.56
N LYS A 146 -6.51 28.67 8.19
CA LYS A 146 -6.68 28.75 9.65
C LYS A 146 -7.66 27.72 10.19
N HIS A 147 -8.75 27.44 9.47
CA HIS A 147 -9.75 26.41 9.82
C HIS A 147 -9.19 24.99 9.77
N TYR A 148 -8.44 24.64 8.71
CA TYR A 148 -7.77 23.34 8.65
C TYR A 148 -6.64 23.22 9.70
N ASP A 149 -5.97 24.32 10.05
CA ASP A 149 -4.97 24.33 11.12
C ASP A 149 -5.56 24.32 12.54
N SER A 150 -6.81 24.77 12.76
CA SER A 150 -7.49 24.68 14.06
C SER A 150 -8.06 23.30 14.36
N LEU A 151 -8.23 22.43 13.35
CA LEU A 151 -8.82 21.09 13.46
C LEU A 151 -7.78 19.95 13.36
N PRO A 152 -8.09 18.73 13.86
CA PRO A 152 -7.21 17.56 13.73
C PRO A 152 -7.07 17.11 12.26
N LEU A 153 -6.02 16.35 11.94
CA LEU A 153 -5.76 15.91 10.55
C LEU A 153 -6.91 15.04 9.98
N SER A 154 -7.60 14.30 10.84
CA SER A 154 -8.79 13.49 10.52
C SER A 154 -9.93 14.31 9.93
N TYR A 155 -10.10 15.58 10.31
CA TYR A 155 -11.08 16.48 9.68
C TYR A 155 -10.79 16.68 8.20
N ALA A 156 -9.51 16.75 7.84
CA ALA A 156 -9.07 16.99 6.48
C ALA A 156 -9.12 15.72 5.61
N GLN A 157 -9.19 14.54 6.24
CA GLN A 157 -9.38 13.25 5.59
C GLN A 157 -10.86 12.88 5.46
N ALA A 158 -11.76 13.52 6.21
CA ALA A 158 -13.20 13.23 6.24
C ALA A 158 -13.98 13.62 4.96
N GLY A 159 -13.32 14.23 3.96
CA GLY A 159 -13.88 14.38 2.60
C GLY A 159 -14.99 15.42 2.42
N PHE A 160 -15.21 16.31 3.39
CA PHE A 160 -16.29 17.32 3.35
C PHE A 160 -16.25 18.20 2.09
N ASP A 161 -17.43 18.49 1.54
CA ASP A 161 -17.59 19.43 0.44
C ASP A 161 -17.32 20.88 0.91
N MET A 162 -17.08 21.79 -0.04
CA MET A 162 -16.75 23.17 0.31
C MET A 162 -17.91 23.95 0.96
N LYS A 163 -19.17 23.61 0.71
CA LYS A 163 -20.33 24.22 1.39
C LYS A 163 -20.35 23.80 2.86
N GLU A 164 -20.09 22.52 3.15
CA GLU A 164 -19.91 22.00 4.51
C GLU A 164 -18.73 22.67 5.21
N VAL A 165 -17.57 22.79 4.54
CA VAL A 165 -16.39 23.47 5.10
C VAL A 165 -16.71 24.93 5.45
N PHE A 166 -17.42 25.67 4.59
CA PHE A 166 -17.87 27.03 4.92
C PHE A 166 -18.89 27.07 6.07
N LEU A 167 -19.74 26.05 6.19
CA LEU A 167 -20.65 25.91 7.32
C LEU A 167 -19.90 25.70 8.64
N HIS A 168 -18.89 24.81 8.61
CA HIS A 168 -18.03 24.54 9.76
C HIS A 168 -17.29 25.81 10.18
N ILE A 169 -16.63 26.51 9.25
CA ILE A 169 -15.96 27.80 9.50
C ILE A 169 -16.91 28.77 10.22
N LYS A 170 -18.12 28.96 9.68
CA LYS A 170 -19.12 29.87 10.26
C LYS A 170 -19.50 29.49 11.69
N LEU A 171 -19.67 28.20 11.98
CA LEU A 171 -19.98 27.72 13.33
C LEU A 171 -18.79 27.91 14.29
N ILE A 172 -17.54 27.67 13.85
CA ILE A 172 -16.34 27.98 14.64
C ILE A 172 -16.31 29.49 14.97
N GLU A 173 -16.46 30.35 13.98
CA GLU A 173 -16.43 31.81 14.14
C GLU A 173 -17.53 32.28 15.11
N GLN A 174 -18.74 31.71 15.07
CA GLN A 174 -19.80 32.01 16.04
C GLN A 174 -19.41 31.65 17.48
N THR A 175 -18.83 30.47 17.72
CA THR A 175 -18.39 30.09 19.08
C THR A 175 -17.30 31.00 19.65
N SER A 176 -16.43 31.55 18.80
CA SER A 176 -15.37 32.47 19.20
C SER A 176 -15.86 33.87 19.62
N VAL A 177 -17.10 34.21 19.26
CA VAL A 177 -17.74 35.48 19.65
C VAL A 177 -18.64 35.31 20.88
N ASP A 178 -19.44 34.23 20.92
CA ASP A 178 -20.52 34.10 21.91
C ASP A 178 -20.14 33.27 23.18
N GLU A 179 -18.97 32.62 23.21
CA GLU A 179 -18.57 31.60 24.21
C GLU A 179 -19.57 30.44 24.43
N GLN A 180 -20.58 30.33 23.56
CA GLN A 180 -21.63 29.30 23.59
C GLN A 180 -21.44 28.30 22.44
N PRO A 181 -21.97 27.06 22.55
CA PRO A 181 -21.96 26.12 21.45
C PRO A 181 -22.81 26.64 20.27
N ALA A 182 -22.20 26.71 19.08
CA ALA A 182 -22.90 27.06 17.85
C ALA A 182 -23.46 25.78 17.22
N ILE A 183 -24.76 25.78 16.90
CA ILE A 183 -25.50 24.56 16.54
C ILE A 183 -26.29 24.81 15.26
N MET A 184 -26.27 23.85 14.35
CA MET A 184 -27.13 23.81 13.18
C MET A 184 -27.74 22.43 12.99
N ILE A 185 -29.04 22.39 12.68
CA ILE A 185 -29.79 21.17 12.42
C ILE A 185 -30.48 21.34 11.07
N GLN A 186 -30.07 20.56 10.09
CA GLN A 186 -30.61 20.54 8.73
C GLN A 186 -31.37 19.24 8.50
N GLU A 187 -32.49 19.30 7.79
CA GLU A 187 -33.17 18.10 7.30
C GLU A 187 -32.47 17.62 6.03
N VAL A 188 -32.27 16.32 5.92
CA VAL A 188 -31.70 15.65 4.75
C VAL A 188 -32.81 14.80 4.16
N SER A 189 -33.24 15.13 2.95
CA SER A 189 -34.23 14.34 2.22
C SER A 189 -33.63 12.99 1.82
N ASP A 190 -34.24 11.91 2.27
CA ASP A 190 -33.89 10.53 1.95
C ASP A 190 -35.22 9.82 1.62
N ASP A 191 -35.42 9.45 0.35
CA ASP A 191 -36.75 9.09 -0.19
C ASP A 191 -37.23 7.67 0.22
N GLU A 192 -36.40 6.89 0.93
CA GLU A 192 -36.61 5.44 1.11
C GLU A 192 -36.85 4.97 2.57
N VAL A 193 -36.99 5.86 3.57
CA VAL A 193 -37.12 5.46 4.99
C VAL A 193 -38.33 6.08 5.70
N GLN A 194 -38.99 5.29 6.55
CA GLN A 194 -40.07 5.72 7.45
C GLN A 194 -39.54 6.58 8.63
N GLY A 195 -39.09 7.81 8.35
CA GLY A 195 -38.66 8.80 9.34
C GLY A 195 -37.86 9.95 8.71
N CYS A 196 -37.75 11.08 9.41
CA CYS A 196 -36.97 12.23 8.91
C CYS A 196 -35.51 12.10 9.34
N VAL A 197 -34.58 12.24 8.38
CA VAL A 197 -33.14 12.28 8.65
C VAL A 197 -32.71 13.72 8.91
N TYR A 198 -32.02 13.94 10.03
CA TYR A 198 -31.48 15.24 10.43
C TYR A 198 -29.96 15.18 10.55
N LYS A 199 -29.29 16.14 9.92
CA LYS A 199 -27.87 16.41 10.10
C LYS A 199 -27.69 17.49 11.15
N LEU A 200 -27.23 17.09 12.33
CA LEU A 200 -26.73 17.97 13.37
C LEU A 200 -25.26 18.31 13.08
N THR A 201 -24.93 19.59 13.12
CA THR A 201 -23.55 20.09 13.05
C THR A 201 -23.36 21.09 14.18
N PHE A 202 -22.32 20.93 15.01
CA PHE A 202 -22.06 21.83 16.13
C PHE A 202 -20.57 22.13 16.30
N ALA A 203 -20.27 23.30 16.85
CA ALA A 203 -18.94 23.72 17.27
C ALA A 203 -18.95 24.12 18.76
N CYS A 204 -17.84 23.93 19.47
CA CYS A 204 -17.66 24.29 20.88
C CYS A 204 -16.20 24.70 21.17
N ASN A 205 -16.00 25.74 22.00
CA ASN A 205 -14.69 26.13 22.55
C ASN A 205 -14.30 25.33 23.82
N SER A 206 -14.80 24.10 23.96
CA SER A 206 -14.41 23.16 25.01
C SER A 206 -14.54 21.71 24.53
N SER A 207 -13.80 20.80 25.17
CA SER A 207 -14.07 19.35 25.11
C SER A 207 -15.47 19.04 25.64
N ILE A 208 -16.20 18.12 25.00
CA ILE A 208 -17.59 17.83 25.34
C ILE A 208 -17.70 16.56 26.20
N SER A 209 -18.57 16.59 27.21
CA SER A 209 -18.86 15.42 28.05
C SER A 209 -19.71 14.38 27.29
N TRP A 210 -19.08 13.51 26.49
CA TRP A 210 -19.76 12.50 25.66
C TRP A 210 -20.85 11.65 26.34
N PRO A 211 -20.70 11.20 27.60
CA PRO A 211 -21.79 10.49 28.30
C PRO A 211 -23.08 11.32 28.46
N ALA A 212 -22.96 12.65 28.57
CA ALA A 212 -24.11 13.55 28.66
C ALA A 212 -24.74 13.82 27.28
N MET A 213 -23.94 13.78 26.21
CA MET A 213 -24.42 13.89 24.83
C MET A 213 -25.08 12.61 24.33
N SER A 214 -24.49 11.44 24.62
CA SER A 214 -25.01 10.13 24.19
C SER A 214 -26.46 9.94 24.65
N GLY A 215 -26.78 10.18 25.93
CA GLY A 215 -28.15 10.11 26.46
C GLY A 215 -29.13 11.15 25.91
N ALA A 216 -28.69 12.09 25.06
CA ALA A 216 -29.54 13.02 24.32
C ALA A 216 -29.65 12.69 22.82
N LEU A 217 -28.65 12.03 22.26
CA LEU A 217 -28.57 11.60 20.85
C LEU A 217 -29.15 10.20 20.62
N ASP A 218 -29.25 9.37 21.67
CA ASP A 218 -29.84 8.04 21.62
C ASP A 218 -31.08 7.97 22.54
N SER A 219 -32.22 7.61 21.97
CA SER A 219 -33.46 7.32 22.70
C SER A 219 -34.50 6.64 21.80
N ALA A 220 -35.59 6.13 22.37
CA ALA A 220 -36.64 5.42 21.63
C ALA A 220 -37.23 6.16 20.40
N SER A 221 -37.06 7.49 20.30
CA SER A 221 -37.50 8.32 19.17
C SER A 221 -36.37 8.96 18.34
N ILE A 222 -35.10 8.74 18.69
CA ILE A 222 -33.91 9.30 18.02
C ILE A 222 -32.86 8.21 17.90
N CYS A 223 -32.56 7.78 16.67
CA CYS A 223 -31.53 6.80 16.38
C CYS A 223 -30.33 7.48 15.71
N CYS A 224 -29.13 7.32 16.24
CA CYS A 224 -27.93 7.91 15.66
C CYS A 224 -27.36 7.02 14.54
N LYS A 225 -27.21 7.57 13.33
CA LYS A 225 -26.75 6.85 12.13
C LYS A 225 -25.25 7.00 11.86
N LYS A 226 -24.68 8.18 12.13
CA LYS A 226 -23.24 8.47 11.92
C LYS A 226 -22.79 9.57 12.87
N ILE A 227 -21.60 9.43 13.45
CA ILE A 227 -20.98 10.41 14.35
C ILE A 227 -19.56 10.69 13.85
N GLN A 228 -19.21 11.95 13.64
CA GLN A 228 -17.86 12.39 13.25
C GLN A 228 -17.45 13.59 14.12
N ILE A 229 -16.49 13.38 15.02
CA ILE A 229 -16.06 14.36 16.01
C ILE A 229 -14.58 14.69 15.81
N PHE A 230 -14.26 15.99 15.86
CA PHE A 230 -12.95 16.53 15.58
C PHE A 230 -12.54 17.46 16.72
N GLU A 231 -11.73 16.93 17.65
CA GLU A 231 -11.23 17.67 18.81
C GLU A 231 -9.74 18.04 18.64
N LYS A 232 -9.37 19.29 18.99
CA LYS A 232 -7.98 19.76 19.01
C LYS A 232 -7.82 20.99 19.90
N LYS A 233 -6.84 20.96 20.81
CA LYS A 233 -6.52 22.08 21.73
C LYS A 233 -7.74 22.64 22.50
N GLY A 234 -8.67 21.77 22.89
CA GLY A 234 -9.91 22.17 23.57
C GLY A 234 -11.01 22.73 22.68
N PHE A 235 -10.81 22.81 21.36
CA PHE A 235 -11.87 23.08 20.39
C PHE A 235 -12.50 21.76 19.91
N THR A 236 -13.82 21.75 19.74
CA THR A 236 -14.60 20.57 19.28
C THR A 236 -15.52 20.95 18.12
N LEU A 237 -15.43 20.24 17.00
CA LEU A 237 -16.42 20.24 15.91
C LEU A 237 -17.06 18.86 15.83
N GLY A 238 -18.39 18.78 15.78
CA GLY A 238 -19.13 17.54 15.60
C GLY A 238 -20.10 17.60 14.42
N VAL A 239 -20.14 16.53 13.64
CA VAL A 239 -21.11 16.28 12.56
C VAL A 239 -21.79 14.95 12.87
N VAL A 240 -23.12 14.96 12.99
CA VAL A 240 -23.92 13.81 13.44
C VAL A 240 -25.16 13.67 12.55
N LEU A 241 -25.40 12.47 12.03
CA LEU A 241 -26.63 12.11 11.32
C LEU A 241 -27.56 11.34 12.25
N LEU A 242 -28.81 11.80 12.35
CA LEU A 242 -29.84 11.32 13.24
C LEU A 242 -31.08 10.93 12.43
N LEU A 243 -31.67 9.78 12.73
CA LEU A 243 -33.00 9.40 12.26
C LEU A 243 -34.00 9.71 13.38
N VAL A 244 -34.99 10.54 13.11
CA VAL A 244 -35.99 10.97 14.10
C VAL A 244 -37.38 10.49 13.69
N GLN A 245 -38.12 9.92 14.63
CA GLN A 245 -39.52 9.52 14.42
C GLN A 245 -40.43 10.74 14.20
N ALA A 246 -41.37 10.61 13.27
CA ALA A 246 -42.29 11.68 12.88
C ALA A 246 -43.02 12.31 14.08
N GLY A 247 -43.10 13.65 14.12
CA GLY A 247 -43.76 14.39 15.20
C GLY A 247 -42.92 14.66 16.45
N GLN A 248 -41.68 14.13 16.54
CA GLN A 248 -40.73 14.46 17.62
C GLN A 248 -39.73 15.57 17.25
N GLU A 249 -39.97 16.27 16.14
CA GLU A 249 -39.08 17.29 15.56
C GLU A 249 -38.75 18.45 16.53
N LYS A 250 -39.76 18.97 17.23
CA LYS A 250 -39.58 20.11 18.15
C LYS A 250 -38.98 19.70 19.49
N SER A 251 -39.29 18.49 19.97
CA SER A 251 -38.76 17.96 21.23
C SER A 251 -37.29 17.56 21.10
N PHE A 252 -36.86 16.95 19.98
CA PHE A 252 -35.45 16.57 19.81
C PHE A 252 -34.53 17.80 19.71
N ARG A 253 -34.90 18.85 18.96
CA ARG A 253 -34.05 20.05 18.81
C ARG A 253 -33.77 20.72 20.14
N ALA A 254 -34.81 20.94 20.95
CA ALA A 254 -34.68 21.50 22.29
C ALA A 254 -33.84 20.60 23.23
N ARG A 255 -33.98 19.27 23.13
CA ARG A 255 -33.19 18.31 23.91
C ARG A 255 -31.70 18.35 23.56
N ILE A 256 -31.36 18.37 22.27
CA ILE A 256 -29.97 18.42 21.80
C ILE A 256 -29.31 19.76 22.17
N GLU A 257 -30.00 20.88 21.99
CA GLU A 257 -29.48 22.18 22.43
C GLU A 257 -29.22 22.24 23.93
N SER A 258 -30.15 21.71 24.75
CA SER A 258 -29.99 21.64 26.21
C SER A 258 -28.82 20.73 26.62
N ALA A 259 -28.65 19.59 25.94
CA ALA A 259 -27.52 18.68 26.17
C ALA A 259 -26.17 19.29 25.79
N LEU A 260 -26.08 19.99 24.65
CA LEU A 260 -24.85 20.69 24.26
C LEU A 260 -24.52 21.83 25.24
N LYS A 261 -25.50 22.66 25.62
CA LYS A 261 -25.32 23.76 26.58
C LYS A 261 -24.92 23.27 27.99
N SER A 262 -25.34 22.07 28.40
CA SER A 262 -25.01 21.49 29.72
C SER A 262 -23.74 20.61 29.73
N SER A 263 -23.28 20.12 28.58
CA SER A 263 -22.08 19.27 28.46
C SER A 263 -20.77 20.04 28.27
N VAL A 264 -20.85 21.35 27.97
CA VAL A 264 -19.75 22.33 28.01
C VAL A 264 -19.37 22.62 29.47
N LYS A 265 -18.51 21.76 30.05
CA LYS A 265 -18.06 21.89 31.45
C LYS A 265 -16.92 22.89 31.60
N LYS A 266 -17.05 23.81 32.58
CA LYS A 266 -15.88 24.52 33.16
C LYS A 266 -15.01 23.51 33.93
N SER A 267 -13.70 23.65 33.81
CA SER A 267 -12.72 22.64 34.23
C SER A 267 -12.66 22.40 35.74
N LYS A 268 -12.75 21.11 36.13
CA LYS A 268 -12.12 20.55 37.34
C LYS A 268 -11.63 19.13 37.03
N SER A 269 -10.38 18.83 37.37
CA SER A 269 -9.78 17.52 37.17
C SER A 269 -10.16 16.55 38.28
N THR A 270 -10.72 15.40 37.91
CA THR A 270 -10.74 14.18 38.73
C THR A 270 -10.75 12.98 37.80
N THR A 271 -9.72 12.15 37.90
CA THR A 271 -9.51 10.97 37.07
C THR A 271 -10.36 9.80 37.57
N VAL A 272 -11.27 9.29 36.74
CA VAL A 272 -11.97 8.02 36.97
C VAL A 272 -12.08 7.28 35.64
N LYS A 273 -11.55 6.05 35.58
CA LYS A 273 -11.81 5.13 34.46
C LYS A 273 -13.22 4.55 34.60
N LEU A 274 -13.96 4.50 33.50
CA LEU A 274 -15.19 3.72 33.35
C LEU A 274 -15.19 3.01 31.98
N PRO A 275 -15.95 1.90 31.82
CA PRO A 275 -15.83 1.00 30.70
C PRO A 275 -16.55 1.49 29.43
N PHE A 276 -16.37 0.70 28.36
CA PHE A 276 -16.87 0.87 26.98
C PHE A 276 -16.04 1.78 26.08
N GLY A 277 -15.77 1.27 24.88
CA GLY A 277 -14.92 1.90 23.89
C GLY A 277 -15.60 3.09 23.22
N LEU A 278 -14.96 4.26 23.32
CA LEU A 278 -15.15 5.39 22.41
C LEU A 278 -13.75 5.86 22.01
N CYS A 279 -13.46 5.87 20.71
CA CYS A 279 -12.16 6.30 20.20
C CYS A 279 -11.87 7.76 20.56
N GLY A 280 -10.79 7.96 21.33
CA GLY A 280 -10.19 9.27 21.56
C GLY A 280 -8.67 9.12 21.62
N CYS A 281 -7.99 9.30 20.48
CA CYS A 281 -6.53 9.29 20.44
C CYS A 281 -6.00 10.57 21.08
N GLN A 282 -5.62 10.48 22.36
CA GLN A 282 -4.97 11.55 23.10
C GLN A 282 -3.45 11.44 22.93
N GLU A 283 -2.82 12.38 22.21
CA GLU A 283 -1.36 12.47 22.14
C GLU A 283 -0.80 13.02 23.47
N GLU A 284 -0.30 12.14 24.34
CA GLU A 284 0.55 12.53 25.48
C GLU A 284 1.97 11.98 25.33
N ASN A 285 2.96 12.88 25.44
CA ASN A 285 4.37 12.53 25.53
C ASN A 285 4.69 12.06 26.96
N THR A 286 5.22 10.85 27.14
CA THR A 286 6.01 10.53 28.34
C THR A 286 7.14 9.55 28.06
N LYS A 287 8.34 9.90 28.53
CA LYS A 287 9.44 8.95 28.77
C LYS A 287 9.17 8.25 30.11
N GLY A 288 9.41 6.94 30.19
CA GLY A 288 9.33 6.18 31.44
C GLY A 288 10.17 4.91 31.36
N ASN A 289 10.94 4.63 32.41
CA ASN A 289 11.78 3.43 32.58
C ASN A 289 10.99 2.27 33.23
N PHE A 290 11.70 1.15 33.44
CA PHE A 290 11.32 -0.08 34.16
C PHE A 290 10.51 -1.09 33.32
N GLY A 291 10.80 -2.39 33.38
CA GLY A 291 11.88 -3.08 34.09
C GLY A 291 12.01 -4.53 33.63
N GLU A 292 13.12 -5.19 33.95
CA GLU A 292 13.36 -6.60 33.62
C GLU A 292 12.33 -7.48 34.36
N ILE A 293 11.69 -8.41 33.62
CA ILE A 293 10.86 -9.48 34.19
C ILE A 293 11.53 -10.79 33.81
N GLU A 294 11.88 -11.57 34.82
CA GLU A 294 12.45 -12.91 34.67
C GLU A 294 11.37 -13.88 34.14
N GLU A 295 11.55 -14.41 32.94
CA GLU A 295 10.75 -15.55 32.43
C GLU A 295 11.48 -16.86 32.73
N ASP A 296 11.17 -17.50 33.87
CA ASP A 296 11.68 -18.85 34.18
C ASP A 296 10.60 -19.73 34.84
N SER A 297 9.70 -20.30 34.02
CA SER A 297 8.86 -21.47 34.39
C SER A 297 8.03 -22.09 33.25
N CYS A 298 7.86 -21.43 32.09
CA CYS A 298 6.81 -21.81 31.11
C CYS A 298 7.25 -22.73 29.95
N GLU A 299 8.54 -23.09 29.82
CA GLU A 299 9.00 -23.93 28.70
C GLU A 299 8.67 -25.43 28.83
N GLN A 300 8.32 -25.92 30.02
CA GLN A 300 8.32 -27.37 30.29
C GLN A 300 7.10 -28.13 29.73
N ASN A 301 5.99 -27.45 29.41
CA ASN A 301 4.78 -28.10 28.86
C ASN A 301 4.76 -28.18 27.32
N CYS A 302 5.69 -27.54 26.60
CA CYS A 302 5.81 -27.65 25.14
C CYS A 302 6.85 -28.66 24.66
N ARG A 303 7.67 -29.23 25.55
CA ARG A 303 8.71 -30.22 25.20
C ARG A 303 8.18 -31.57 24.72
N ASN A 304 6.96 -31.96 25.12
CA ASN A 304 6.39 -33.27 24.76
C ASN A 304 5.77 -33.33 23.35
N ALA A 305 5.90 -32.29 22.52
CA ALA A 305 5.29 -32.22 21.19
C ALA A 305 6.24 -31.79 20.05
N ILE A 306 7.49 -31.38 20.35
CA ILE A 306 8.46 -30.92 19.33
C ILE A 306 9.86 -31.53 19.55
N GLU A 307 9.89 -32.82 19.90
CA GLU A 307 11.04 -33.70 19.63
C GLU A 307 10.53 -34.97 18.93
N ASN A 308 10.17 -34.82 17.65
CA ASN A 308 10.10 -35.96 16.73
C ASN A 308 10.42 -35.50 15.30
N SER A 309 11.52 -36.04 14.77
CA SER A 309 11.86 -35.99 13.36
C SER A 309 10.75 -36.60 12.50
N ASN A 310 10.49 -35.98 11.34
CA ASN A 310 9.65 -36.52 10.26
C ASN A 310 8.18 -36.80 10.64
N VAL A 311 7.44 -35.76 11.01
CA VAL A 311 6.00 -35.75 10.70
C VAL A 311 5.88 -35.75 9.18
N ASN A 312 5.32 -36.82 8.62
CA ASN A 312 5.13 -36.94 7.18
C ASN A 312 3.92 -36.07 6.79
N ILE A 313 4.16 -34.80 6.48
CA ILE A 313 3.11 -33.84 6.09
C ILE A 313 2.52 -34.30 4.76
N GLN A 314 1.31 -34.84 4.82
CA GLN A 314 0.58 -35.34 3.67
C GLN A 314 -0.62 -34.43 3.40
N LEU A 315 -0.49 -33.56 2.41
CA LEU A 315 -1.57 -32.72 1.90
C LEU A 315 -2.36 -33.46 0.82
N GLU A 316 -3.65 -33.16 0.70
CA GLU A 316 -4.47 -33.66 -0.41
C GLU A 316 -4.05 -32.98 -1.73
N MET A 317 -4.00 -33.77 -2.81
CA MET A 317 -3.45 -33.34 -4.10
C MET A 317 -4.45 -33.63 -5.24
N PRO A 318 -4.64 -32.73 -6.21
CA PRO A 318 -4.00 -31.41 -6.34
C PRO A 318 -4.45 -30.40 -5.29
N LEU A 319 -3.59 -29.44 -4.92
CA LEU A 319 -3.98 -28.35 -4.03
C LEU A 319 -5.08 -27.48 -4.67
N PRO A 320 -6.01 -26.92 -3.88
CA PRO A 320 -7.10 -26.09 -4.38
C PRO A 320 -6.57 -24.76 -4.94
N THR A 321 -6.61 -24.61 -6.26
CA THR A 321 -6.17 -23.38 -6.97
C THR A 321 -7.19 -22.24 -6.94
N SER A 322 -8.33 -22.43 -6.27
CA SER A 322 -9.34 -21.39 -6.07
C SER A 322 -9.03 -20.52 -4.85
N SER A 323 -9.68 -19.37 -4.80
CA SER A 323 -9.54 -18.40 -3.71
C SER A 323 -10.88 -18.11 -3.04
N ILE A 324 -10.83 -17.61 -1.80
CA ILE A 324 -11.98 -17.08 -1.07
C ILE A 324 -11.95 -15.56 -1.21
N VAL A 325 -13.01 -14.96 -1.74
CA VAL A 325 -13.18 -13.50 -1.73
C VAL A 325 -14.06 -13.12 -0.54
N VAL A 326 -13.60 -12.14 0.24
CA VAL A 326 -14.23 -11.69 1.49
C VAL A 326 -14.44 -10.18 1.40
N SER A 327 -15.67 -9.72 1.57
CA SER A 327 -15.98 -8.29 1.66
C SER A 327 -16.13 -7.82 3.10
N VAL A 328 -15.60 -6.63 3.37
CA VAL A 328 -15.65 -5.94 4.66
C VAL A 328 -16.14 -4.52 4.45
N ASP A 329 -17.06 -4.05 5.29
CA ASP A 329 -17.53 -2.67 5.25
C ASP A 329 -16.61 -1.68 5.96
N GLU A 330 -16.91 -0.38 5.81
CA GLU A 330 -16.27 0.70 6.56
C GLU A 330 -16.26 0.49 8.09
N TRP A 331 -17.23 -0.25 8.63
CA TRP A 331 -17.38 -0.57 10.05
C TRP A 331 -16.55 -1.79 10.50
N GLN A 332 -15.73 -2.36 9.61
CA GLN A 332 -14.90 -3.53 9.87
C GLN A 332 -15.72 -4.82 10.10
N THR A 333 -16.95 -4.87 9.58
CA THR A 333 -17.81 -6.05 9.59
C THR A 333 -17.63 -6.86 8.32
N VAL A 334 -17.30 -8.15 8.47
CA VAL A 334 -17.27 -9.10 7.34
C VAL A 334 -18.70 -9.39 6.86
N ASN A 335 -18.98 -9.01 5.61
CA ASN A 335 -20.29 -9.08 4.95
C ASN A 335 -20.48 -10.34 4.11
N SER A 336 -19.42 -10.82 3.44
CA SER A 336 -19.43 -12.06 2.63
C SER A 336 -18.22 -12.93 2.96
N GLY A 337 -18.23 -14.21 2.53
CA GLY A 337 -17.09 -15.12 2.71
C GLY A 337 -16.82 -15.61 4.15
N ARG A 338 -17.51 -15.05 5.16
CA ARG A 338 -17.33 -15.36 6.60
C ARG A 338 -17.30 -16.86 6.91
N ASP A 339 -18.20 -17.64 6.33
CA ASP A 339 -18.31 -19.07 6.61
C ASP A 339 -17.13 -19.86 6.03
N GLU A 340 -16.60 -19.46 4.87
CA GLU A 340 -15.41 -20.07 4.26
C GLU A 340 -14.12 -19.75 5.04
N ILE A 341 -14.00 -18.53 5.58
CA ILE A 341 -12.86 -18.14 6.42
C ILE A 341 -13.06 -18.44 7.91
N GLY A 342 -14.19 -19.02 8.34
CA GLY A 342 -14.60 -19.06 9.76
C GLY A 342 -13.59 -19.74 10.71
N LYS A 343 -12.82 -20.71 10.21
CA LYS A 343 -11.71 -21.37 10.94
C LYS A 343 -10.52 -20.42 11.21
N TRP A 344 -10.32 -19.45 10.31
CA TRP A 344 -9.16 -18.57 10.23
C TRP A 344 -9.46 -17.13 10.62
N LEU A 345 -10.73 -16.74 10.74
CA LEU A 345 -11.15 -15.45 11.27
C LEU A 345 -10.96 -15.43 12.79
N LEU A 346 -9.95 -14.69 13.24
CA LEU A 346 -9.62 -14.53 14.65
C LEU A 346 -10.48 -13.40 15.25
N ASN A 347 -10.99 -13.63 16.47
CA ASN A 347 -11.59 -12.54 17.26
C ASN A 347 -10.48 -11.61 17.76
N SER A 348 -10.65 -10.30 17.52
CA SER A 348 -9.79 -9.21 17.99
C SER A 348 -9.59 -9.23 19.51
N ASP A 349 -10.61 -9.62 20.30
CA ASP A 349 -10.49 -9.76 21.76
C ASP A 349 -9.38 -10.74 22.20
N ASN A 350 -8.99 -11.66 21.31
CA ASN A 350 -7.95 -12.67 21.57
C ASN A 350 -6.61 -12.31 20.90
N LEU A 351 -6.44 -11.11 20.34
CA LEU A 351 -5.24 -10.65 19.66
C LEU A 351 -4.73 -9.34 20.27
N GLU A 352 -3.67 -9.46 21.07
CA GLU A 352 -3.05 -8.31 21.72
C GLU A 352 -1.90 -7.77 20.86
N PHE A 353 -1.91 -6.47 20.52
CA PHE A 353 -0.78 -5.79 19.88
C PHE A 353 0.20 -5.29 20.94
N ILE A 354 1.49 -5.61 20.78
CA ILE A 354 2.55 -5.29 21.76
C ILE A 354 3.50 -4.21 21.20
N ASP A 355 4.35 -4.59 20.23
CA ASP A 355 5.37 -3.71 19.66
C ASP A 355 5.06 -3.44 18.19
N GLN A 356 5.20 -2.20 17.72
CA GLN A 356 5.30 -1.91 16.29
C GLN A 356 6.76 -2.08 15.83
N ILE A 357 7.02 -3.05 14.96
CA ILE A 357 8.36 -3.35 14.40
C ILE A 357 8.60 -2.54 13.12
N GLY A 358 7.56 -2.42 12.29
CA GLY A 358 7.59 -1.74 11.00
C GLY A 358 6.29 -0.97 10.73
N PRO A 359 6.20 -0.21 9.62
CA PRO A 359 5.03 0.62 9.33
C PRO A 359 3.70 -0.13 9.39
N ASN A 360 3.70 -1.38 8.93
CA ASN A 360 2.53 -2.26 8.90
C ASN A 360 2.73 -3.55 9.72
N SER A 361 3.83 -3.67 10.49
CA SER A 361 4.25 -4.96 11.06
C SER A 361 4.41 -4.83 12.58
N PHE A 362 3.77 -5.71 13.32
CA PHE A 362 3.69 -5.68 14.78
C PHE A 362 4.04 -7.04 15.38
N LYS A 363 4.54 -7.04 16.62
CA LYS A 363 4.49 -8.20 17.51
C LYS A 363 3.16 -8.19 18.25
N GLY A 364 2.64 -9.36 18.53
CA GLY A 364 1.50 -9.50 19.43
C GLY A 364 1.47 -10.83 20.16
N VAL A 365 0.38 -11.06 20.88
CA VAL A 365 0.04 -12.35 21.49
C VAL A 365 -1.34 -12.79 21.03
N HIS A 366 -1.44 -14.05 20.61
CA HIS A 366 -2.71 -14.72 20.35
C HIS A 366 -2.80 -15.99 21.19
N LYS A 367 -3.82 -16.11 22.06
CA LYS A 367 -4.03 -17.26 22.96
C LYS A 367 -2.75 -17.66 23.74
N GLY A 368 -2.04 -16.68 24.27
CA GLY A 368 -0.79 -16.87 25.04
C GLY A 368 0.45 -17.22 24.20
N LYS A 369 0.37 -17.24 22.86
CA LYS A 369 1.52 -17.46 21.97
C LYS A 369 1.96 -16.15 21.34
N ARG A 370 3.28 -15.91 21.26
CA ARG A 370 3.85 -14.77 20.53
C ARG A 370 3.60 -14.92 19.02
N VAL A 371 3.05 -13.88 18.39
CA VAL A 371 2.67 -13.85 16.97
C VAL A 371 3.26 -12.64 16.25
N GLY A 372 3.50 -12.79 14.95
CA GLY A 372 3.68 -11.67 14.04
C GLY A 372 2.32 -11.24 13.50
N ILE A 373 2.07 -9.94 13.45
CA ILE A 373 0.83 -9.36 12.92
C ILE A 373 1.22 -8.38 11.81
N GLU A 374 0.67 -8.57 10.62
CA GLU A 374 0.94 -7.73 9.46
C GLU A 374 -0.36 -7.11 8.93
N LYS A 375 -0.44 -5.79 8.95
CA LYS A 375 -1.56 -5.01 8.42
C LYS A 375 -1.49 -4.96 6.90
N LEU A 376 -2.58 -5.35 6.23
CA LEU A 376 -2.66 -5.31 4.77
C LEU A 376 -2.86 -3.87 4.26
N LYS A 377 -2.01 -3.45 3.32
CA LYS A 377 -2.12 -2.12 2.67
C LYS A 377 -3.45 -2.00 1.92
N GLY A 378 -4.16 -0.88 2.09
CA GLY A 378 -5.44 -0.61 1.43
C GLY A 378 -6.67 -1.12 2.19
N CYS A 379 -6.50 -2.04 3.14
CA CYS A 379 -7.57 -2.56 4.00
C CYS A 379 -7.62 -1.83 5.35
N ASP A 380 -7.60 -0.50 5.30
CA ASP A 380 -7.59 0.39 6.47
C ASP A 380 -8.98 0.55 7.12
N LYS A 381 -9.00 0.76 8.45
CA LYS A 381 -10.21 1.14 9.21
C LYS A 381 -10.95 2.29 8.54
N GLY A 382 -12.26 2.15 8.38
CA GLY A 382 -13.15 3.21 7.88
C GLY A 382 -13.33 3.22 6.36
N ASN A 383 -12.61 2.35 5.65
CA ASN A 383 -12.86 2.03 4.25
C ASN A 383 -13.59 0.68 4.16
N SER A 384 -14.50 0.54 3.20
CA SER A 384 -14.90 -0.78 2.73
C SER A 384 -13.83 -1.34 1.79
N TYR A 385 -13.61 -2.64 1.85
CA TYR A 385 -12.62 -3.33 1.03
C TYR A 385 -12.99 -4.79 0.82
N GLU A 386 -12.50 -5.35 -0.28
CA GLU A 386 -12.52 -6.79 -0.52
C GLU A 386 -11.08 -7.33 -0.46
N PHE A 387 -10.94 -8.59 -0.04
CA PHE A 387 -9.66 -9.29 -0.07
C PHE A 387 -9.83 -10.76 -0.47
N GLU A 388 -8.77 -11.29 -1.06
CA GLU A 388 -8.69 -12.64 -1.59
C GLU A 388 -7.75 -13.50 -0.74
N LEU A 389 -8.21 -14.67 -0.26
CA LEU A 389 -7.37 -15.72 0.33
C LEU A 389 -7.16 -16.85 -0.68
N ARG A 390 -5.91 -17.12 -1.03
CA ARG A 390 -5.56 -18.27 -1.88
C ARG A 390 -5.60 -19.58 -1.09
N LYS A 391 -6.41 -20.57 -1.51
CA LYS A 391 -6.58 -21.82 -0.78
C LYS A 391 -5.32 -22.72 -0.82
N ASP A 392 -4.57 -22.74 -1.93
CA ASP A 392 -3.32 -23.50 -2.03
C ASP A 392 -2.24 -23.03 -1.05
N LEU A 393 -2.04 -21.72 -0.92
CA LEU A 393 -1.14 -21.13 0.07
C LEU A 393 -1.65 -21.34 1.51
N LEU A 394 -2.95 -21.32 1.72
CA LEU A 394 -3.56 -21.57 3.03
C LEU A 394 -3.28 -23.00 3.52
N GLU A 395 -3.39 -24.02 2.67
CA GLU A 395 -2.97 -25.39 3.02
C GLU A 395 -1.46 -25.45 3.33
N LEU A 396 -0.61 -24.91 2.44
CA LEU A 396 0.85 -24.91 2.61
C LEU A 396 1.31 -24.17 3.89
N MET A 397 0.72 -23.02 4.21
CA MET A 397 1.09 -22.23 5.40
C MET A 397 0.45 -22.75 6.68
N THR A 398 -0.50 -23.69 6.62
CA THR A 398 -1.14 -24.26 7.82
C THR A 398 -0.69 -25.69 8.14
N CYS A 399 0.01 -26.35 7.22
CA CYS A 399 0.50 -27.73 7.36
C CYS A 399 1.65 -27.95 8.39
N GLY A 400 2.30 -26.89 8.87
CA GLY A 400 3.37 -26.99 9.87
C GLY A 400 4.79 -27.27 9.35
N HIS A 401 5.06 -27.13 8.04
CA HIS A 401 6.41 -27.32 7.50
C HIS A 401 7.40 -26.28 8.05
N LYS A 402 8.53 -26.73 8.62
CA LYS A 402 9.48 -25.86 9.36
C LYS A 402 10.01 -24.65 8.59
N ASN A 403 10.15 -24.75 7.26
CA ASN A 403 10.66 -23.69 6.39
C ASN A 403 9.57 -22.92 5.62
N ILE A 404 8.30 -23.13 5.95
CA ILE A 404 7.17 -22.30 5.49
C ILE A 404 6.68 -21.47 6.68
N LEU A 405 6.39 -20.18 6.48
CA LEU A 405 5.86 -19.35 7.55
C LEU A 405 4.45 -19.85 7.95
N GLN A 406 4.32 -20.25 9.21
CA GLN A 406 3.05 -20.73 9.74
C GLN A 406 2.04 -19.58 9.82
N PHE A 407 0.93 -19.73 9.09
CA PHE A 407 -0.27 -18.90 9.20
C PHE A 407 -1.14 -19.37 10.37
N TYR A 408 -1.71 -18.41 11.12
CA TYR A 408 -2.66 -18.67 12.20
C TYR A 408 -4.06 -18.15 11.90
N GLY A 409 -4.17 -17.08 11.11
CA GLY A 409 -5.47 -16.52 10.75
C GLY A 409 -5.38 -15.08 10.26
N ILE A 410 -6.55 -14.49 10.08
CA ILE A 410 -6.76 -13.07 9.81
C ILE A 410 -7.61 -12.46 10.92
N CYS A 411 -7.30 -11.23 11.31
CA CYS A 411 -8.08 -10.44 12.24
C CYS A 411 -8.56 -9.20 11.51
N VAL A 412 -9.86 -8.94 11.54
CA VAL A 412 -10.43 -7.67 11.09
C VAL A 412 -10.47 -6.77 12.33
N ASP A 413 -9.39 -6.02 12.55
CA ASP A 413 -9.21 -5.22 13.77
C ASP A 413 -9.89 -3.85 13.65
N GLU A 414 -10.58 -3.43 14.69
CA GLU A 414 -11.30 -2.16 14.70
C GLU A 414 -10.40 -0.95 14.49
N ASN A 415 -9.10 -1.01 14.81
CA ASN A 415 -8.19 0.15 14.78
C ASN A 415 -7.17 0.08 13.64
N GLN A 416 -6.67 -1.12 13.34
CA GLN A 416 -5.70 -1.36 12.28
C GLN A 416 -6.35 -1.68 10.94
N GLY A 417 -7.58 -2.22 10.91
CA GLY A 417 -8.18 -2.82 9.72
C GLY A 417 -7.75 -4.28 9.56
N LEU A 418 -7.64 -4.76 8.32
CA LEU A 418 -7.30 -6.16 8.07
C LEU A 418 -5.85 -6.48 8.43
N CYS A 419 -5.68 -7.47 9.31
CA CYS A 419 -4.39 -7.95 9.79
C CYS A 419 -4.24 -9.45 9.53
N VAL A 420 -3.08 -9.85 9.01
CA VAL A 420 -2.64 -11.24 8.84
C VAL A 420 -1.83 -11.65 10.06
N VAL A 421 -2.15 -12.80 10.67
CA VAL A 421 -1.51 -13.28 11.90
C VAL A 421 -0.73 -14.57 11.63
N THR A 422 0.57 -14.55 11.95
CA THR A 422 1.53 -15.61 11.66
C THR A 422 2.42 -15.92 12.86
N LYS A 423 3.25 -16.98 12.77
CA LYS A 423 4.32 -17.25 13.74
C LYS A 423 5.29 -16.06 13.81
N LEU A 424 5.60 -15.60 15.03
CA LEU A 424 6.62 -14.57 15.21
C LEU A 424 8.02 -15.11 14.84
N MET A 425 8.65 -14.45 13.88
CA MET A 425 10.02 -14.74 13.46
C MET A 425 10.97 -13.69 14.08
N GLU A 426 11.43 -14.02 15.30
CA GLU A 426 12.11 -13.09 16.22
C GLU A 426 13.44 -12.50 15.69
N GLY A 427 14.06 -13.12 14.67
CA GLY A 427 15.27 -12.63 14.02
C GLY A 427 15.05 -11.54 12.96
N GLY A 428 13.80 -11.32 12.54
CA GLY A 428 13.45 -10.42 11.44
C GLY A 428 13.72 -11.03 10.06
N SER A 429 13.84 -10.18 9.04
CA SER A 429 14.18 -10.61 7.67
C SER A 429 15.69 -10.84 7.45
N VAL A 430 16.06 -11.63 6.44
CA VAL A 430 17.47 -11.78 6.01
C VAL A 430 18.05 -10.44 5.55
N ASN A 431 17.26 -9.59 4.91
CA ASN A 431 17.64 -8.21 4.57
C ASN A 431 18.01 -7.39 5.81
N GLU A 432 17.22 -7.45 6.90
CA GLU A 432 17.61 -6.82 8.16
C GLU A 432 18.87 -7.43 8.77
N LEU A 433 19.05 -8.76 8.68
CA LEU A 433 20.28 -9.42 9.15
C LEU A 433 21.50 -8.87 8.40
N MET A 434 21.42 -8.71 7.08
CA MET A 434 22.48 -8.12 6.26
C MET A 434 22.74 -6.64 6.62
N LEU A 435 21.69 -5.84 6.84
CA LEU A 435 21.83 -4.44 7.26
C LEU A 435 22.50 -4.30 8.64
N LYS A 436 22.27 -5.26 9.55
CA LYS A 436 22.94 -5.35 10.86
C LYS A 436 24.39 -5.87 10.70
N ASN A 437 24.57 -6.94 9.91
CA ASN A 437 25.82 -7.67 9.73
C ASN A 437 26.39 -7.46 8.32
N LYS A 438 27.32 -6.50 8.18
CA LYS A 438 27.98 -6.12 6.91
C LYS A 438 28.58 -7.27 6.08
N LYS A 439 28.82 -8.45 6.68
CA LYS A 439 29.24 -9.68 5.98
C LYS A 439 28.76 -10.90 6.77
N LEU A 440 27.97 -11.76 6.14
CA LEU A 440 27.51 -13.02 6.73
C LEU A 440 28.60 -14.10 6.63
N GLN A 441 28.63 -15.03 7.58
CA GLN A 441 29.60 -16.14 7.51
C GLN A 441 29.12 -17.22 6.54
N THR A 442 30.03 -17.85 5.80
CA THR A 442 29.69 -18.93 4.83
C THR A 442 28.80 -20.03 5.43
N LYS A 443 29.02 -20.40 6.70
CA LYS A 443 28.19 -21.40 7.39
C LYS A 443 26.74 -20.95 7.59
N GLU A 444 26.55 -19.67 7.91
CA GLU A 444 25.24 -19.05 8.09
C GLU A 444 24.52 -18.91 6.74
N ILE A 445 25.22 -18.46 5.70
CA ILE A 445 24.72 -18.40 4.33
C ILE A 445 24.25 -19.79 3.86
N VAL A 446 25.07 -20.83 4.06
CA VAL A 446 24.72 -22.21 3.67
C VAL A 446 23.52 -22.73 4.47
N ARG A 447 23.41 -22.43 5.76
CA ARG A 447 22.24 -22.78 6.58
C ARG A 447 20.96 -22.13 6.03
N ILE A 448 20.95 -20.82 5.88
CA ILE A 448 19.78 -20.06 5.36
C ILE A 448 19.42 -20.53 3.95
N ALA A 449 20.41 -20.72 3.07
CA ALA A 449 20.21 -21.23 1.72
C ALA A 449 19.63 -22.66 1.70
N THR A 450 20.01 -23.51 2.65
CA THR A 450 19.46 -24.87 2.79
C THR A 450 18.00 -24.82 3.22
N ASP A 451 17.71 -24.08 4.29
CA ASP A 451 16.34 -23.88 4.80
C ASP A 451 15.38 -23.31 3.72
N VAL A 452 15.82 -22.29 2.99
CA VAL A 452 15.06 -21.69 1.88
C VAL A 452 14.86 -22.71 0.75
N ALA A 453 15.88 -23.50 0.40
CA ALA A 453 15.77 -24.51 -0.64
C ALA A 453 14.86 -25.69 -0.23
N GLU A 454 14.80 -26.06 1.05
CA GLU A 454 13.85 -27.05 1.57
C GLU A 454 12.42 -26.51 1.50
N GLY A 455 12.17 -25.26 1.89
CA GLY A 455 10.87 -24.60 1.75
C GLY A 455 10.37 -24.55 0.30
N ILE A 456 11.21 -24.09 -0.63
CA ILE A 456 10.81 -23.97 -2.04
C ILE A 456 10.65 -25.35 -2.68
N LYS A 457 11.48 -26.34 -2.33
CA LYS A 457 11.26 -27.73 -2.75
C LYS A 457 9.89 -28.23 -2.28
N PHE A 458 9.55 -28.04 -1.01
CA PHE A 458 8.26 -28.46 -0.45
C PHE A 458 7.08 -27.85 -1.21
N MET A 459 7.11 -26.55 -1.55
CA MET A 459 6.05 -25.94 -2.36
C MET A 459 5.97 -26.52 -3.78
N ASN A 460 7.12 -26.69 -4.44
CA ASN A 460 7.19 -27.23 -5.81
C ASN A 460 6.69 -28.69 -5.88
N ASP A 461 6.98 -29.52 -4.88
CA ASP A 461 6.47 -30.89 -4.77
C ASP A 461 4.92 -30.92 -4.69
N HIS A 462 4.31 -29.85 -4.18
CA HIS A 462 2.85 -29.64 -4.12
C HIS A 462 2.31 -28.79 -5.30
N GLY A 463 3.12 -28.56 -6.34
CA GLY A 463 2.69 -27.86 -7.57
C GLY A 463 2.60 -26.34 -7.47
N VAL A 464 3.10 -25.72 -6.39
CA VAL A 464 3.06 -24.26 -6.19
C VAL A 464 4.47 -23.68 -6.30
N ALA A 465 4.67 -22.76 -7.25
CA ALA A 465 5.88 -21.93 -7.28
C ALA A 465 5.78 -20.84 -6.21
N TYR A 466 6.90 -20.52 -5.55
CA TYR A 466 7.00 -19.29 -4.77
C TYR A 466 6.92 -18.08 -5.72
N ARG A 467 6.58 -16.88 -5.23
CA ARG A 467 6.53 -15.66 -6.04
C ARG A 467 7.33 -14.54 -5.38
N ASP A 468 8.08 -13.77 -6.17
CA ASP A 468 8.93 -12.66 -5.72
C ASP A 468 9.94 -13.03 -4.61
N LEU A 469 10.70 -14.12 -4.79
CA LEU A 469 11.72 -14.53 -3.81
C LEU A 469 12.87 -13.51 -3.69
N ASN A 470 12.92 -12.84 -2.54
CA ASN A 470 13.94 -11.85 -2.21
C ASN A 470 14.34 -11.94 -0.72
N THR A 471 15.40 -11.21 -0.32
CA THR A 471 15.94 -11.21 1.04
C THR A 471 15.02 -10.59 2.10
N GLN A 472 14.00 -9.83 1.70
CA GLN A 472 13.02 -9.24 2.62
C GLN A 472 11.95 -10.26 3.02
N ARG A 473 11.53 -11.13 2.10
CA ARG A 473 10.52 -12.18 2.36
C ARG A 473 11.07 -13.44 3.05
N ILE A 474 12.37 -13.54 3.30
CA ILE A 474 12.96 -14.68 4.04
C ILE A 474 13.11 -14.29 5.51
N MET A 475 12.41 -15.01 6.39
CA MET A 475 12.28 -14.67 7.80
C MET A 475 13.09 -15.62 8.69
N LEU A 476 13.66 -15.10 9.78
CA LEU A 476 14.57 -15.81 10.68
C LEU A 476 13.98 -15.97 12.08
N ASP A 477 14.12 -17.15 12.68
CA ASP A 477 13.79 -17.35 14.09
C ASP A 477 14.94 -16.91 15.02
N ARG A 478 14.74 -16.96 16.34
CA ARG A 478 15.77 -16.60 17.33
C ARG A 478 17.04 -17.46 17.28
N HIS A 479 17.00 -18.62 16.61
CA HIS A 479 18.15 -19.50 16.43
C HIS A 479 18.83 -19.26 15.07
N GLY A 480 18.25 -18.42 14.21
CA GLY A 480 18.70 -18.12 12.86
C GLY A 480 18.37 -19.21 11.84
N ASN A 481 17.35 -20.04 12.09
CA ASN A 481 16.76 -20.91 11.07
C ASN A 481 15.82 -20.08 10.18
N ALA A 482 15.80 -20.36 8.88
CA ALA A 482 15.02 -19.58 7.93
C ALA A 482 13.69 -20.24 7.53
N CYS A 483 12.67 -19.42 7.25
CA CYS A 483 11.48 -19.83 6.54
C CYS A 483 11.10 -18.84 5.45
N LEU A 484 10.34 -19.31 4.47
CA LEU A 484 9.67 -18.49 3.47
C LEU A 484 8.53 -17.72 4.14
N GLY A 485 8.69 -16.41 4.28
CA GLY A 485 7.65 -15.46 4.68
C GLY A 485 6.91 -14.87 3.48
N ASP A 486 6.02 -13.91 3.76
CA ASP A 486 5.09 -13.23 2.84
C ASP A 486 4.90 -13.91 1.48
N MET A 487 3.99 -14.87 1.46
CA MET A 487 3.69 -15.69 0.28
C MET A 487 2.57 -15.08 -0.58
N GLY A 488 2.04 -13.89 -0.24
CA GLY A 488 0.84 -13.33 -0.89
C GLY A 488 -0.45 -14.12 -0.60
N ILE A 489 -0.53 -14.78 0.58
CA ILE A 489 -1.70 -15.58 1.00
C ILE A 489 -2.98 -14.75 1.07
N VAL A 490 -2.89 -13.47 1.45
CA VAL A 490 -3.98 -12.50 1.42
C VAL A 490 -3.60 -11.36 0.47
N THR A 491 -4.47 -11.04 -0.49
CA THR A 491 -4.29 -9.90 -1.40
C THR A 491 -5.51 -8.99 -1.32
N ALA A 492 -5.31 -7.67 -1.23
CA ALA A 492 -6.40 -6.70 -1.29
C ALA A 492 -6.93 -6.58 -2.72
N CYS A 493 -8.24 -6.75 -2.90
CA CYS A 493 -8.91 -6.53 -4.18
C CYS A 493 -8.98 -5.02 -4.44
N LYS A 494 -8.34 -4.56 -5.53
CA LYS A 494 -8.32 -3.13 -5.88
C LYS A 494 -9.62 -2.73 -6.58
N SER A 495 -10.12 -1.54 -6.27
CA SER A 495 -11.32 -1.01 -6.92
C SER A 495 -11.07 -0.70 -8.40
N MET A 496 -12.05 -0.99 -9.25
CA MET A 496 -11.99 -0.80 -10.71
C MET A 496 -11.70 0.68 -11.06
N GLY A 497 -10.45 0.99 -11.40
CA GLY A 497 -10.00 2.34 -11.75
C GLY A 497 -8.88 2.93 -10.88
N GLU A 498 -8.47 2.27 -9.79
CA GLU A 498 -7.24 2.65 -9.09
C GLU A 498 -6.00 2.32 -9.93
N ALA A 499 -5.07 3.27 -10.03
CA ALA A 499 -3.80 3.03 -10.70
C ALA A 499 -3.00 1.96 -9.93
N MET A 500 -2.55 0.92 -10.62
CA MET A 500 -1.67 -0.06 -10.03
C MET A 500 -0.29 0.57 -9.77
N GLU A 501 -0.05 1.00 -8.52
CA GLU A 501 1.32 1.02 -8.00
C GLU A 501 1.83 -0.42 -8.03
N TYR A 502 2.61 -0.72 -9.07
CA TYR A 502 3.46 -1.89 -9.12
C TYR A 502 4.61 -1.64 -8.13
N GLU A 503 4.75 -2.49 -7.11
CA GLU A 503 5.94 -2.47 -6.25
C GLU A 503 7.14 -2.98 -7.08
N THR A 504 7.80 -2.06 -7.79
CA THR A 504 8.89 -2.42 -8.72
C THR A 504 10.14 -2.95 -8.03
N ASP A 505 10.24 -2.86 -6.70
CA ASP A 505 11.46 -3.21 -5.97
C ASP A 505 11.87 -4.68 -6.19
N GLY A 506 10.90 -5.60 -6.23
CA GLY A 506 11.10 -7.03 -6.50
C GLY A 506 11.74 -7.36 -7.87
N TYR A 507 11.74 -6.42 -8.81
CA TYR A 507 12.22 -6.66 -10.18
C TYR A 507 13.71 -7.04 -10.28
N ARG A 508 14.51 -6.79 -9.24
CA ARG A 508 15.93 -7.15 -9.17
C ARG A 508 16.17 -8.66 -9.06
N TRP A 509 15.22 -9.40 -8.49
CA TRP A 509 15.31 -10.85 -8.29
C TRP A 509 14.58 -11.66 -9.37
N LEU A 510 13.81 -11.01 -10.26
CA LEU A 510 13.07 -11.68 -11.32
C LEU A 510 14.00 -12.28 -12.40
N ALA A 511 13.59 -13.43 -12.92
CA ALA A 511 14.31 -14.14 -13.97
C ALA A 511 14.07 -13.48 -15.35
N PRO A 512 15.01 -13.60 -16.31
CA PRO A 512 14.90 -12.98 -17.64
C PRO A 512 13.59 -13.30 -18.37
N GLU A 513 13.11 -14.55 -18.28
CA GLU A 513 11.88 -15.01 -18.91
C GLU A 513 10.60 -14.49 -18.23
N ILE A 514 10.67 -14.12 -16.94
CA ILE A 514 9.55 -13.49 -16.22
C ILE A 514 9.47 -12.00 -16.60
N ILE A 515 10.64 -11.34 -16.72
CA ILE A 515 10.74 -9.93 -17.12
C ILE A 515 10.33 -9.72 -18.59
N ALA A 516 10.70 -10.65 -19.47
CA ALA A 516 10.40 -10.59 -20.90
C ALA A 516 9.07 -11.26 -21.29
N GLY A 517 8.39 -11.91 -20.35
CA GLY A 517 7.12 -12.57 -20.58
C GLY A 517 5.95 -11.58 -20.67
N ASP A 518 4.90 -11.97 -21.38
CA ASP A 518 3.63 -11.26 -21.41
C ASP A 518 2.96 -11.31 -20.02
N PRO A 519 2.69 -10.16 -19.34
CA PRO A 519 2.10 -10.13 -18.01
C PRO A 519 0.79 -10.88 -17.84
N GLU A 520 -0.01 -11.07 -18.91
CA GLU A 520 -1.29 -11.78 -18.84
C GLU A 520 -1.12 -13.32 -18.85
N ASN A 521 -0.01 -13.81 -19.41
CA ASN A 521 0.22 -15.24 -19.65
C ASN A 521 1.43 -15.82 -18.88
N ILE A 522 2.36 -14.96 -18.44
CA ILE A 522 3.57 -15.39 -17.74
C ILE A 522 3.26 -15.81 -16.31
N THR A 523 3.79 -16.96 -15.90
CA THR A 523 3.67 -17.48 -14.54
C THR A 523 5.05 -17.83 -14.00
N GLU A 524 5.28 -17.54 -12.72
CA GLU A 524 6.47 -18.01 -12.04
C GLU A 524 6.46 -19.53 -11.92
N THR A 525 7.65 -20.12 -12.00
CA THR A 525 7.90 -21.56 -11.95
C THR A 525 9.05 -21.85 -11.00
N TRP A 526 9.26 -23.12 -10.67
CA TRP A 526 10.46 -23.55 -9.94
C TRP A 526 11.77 -23.07 -10.61
N MET A 527 11.78 -22.89 -11.94
CA MET A 527 12.95 -22.42 -12.69
C MET A 527 13.20 -20.92 -12.49
N SER A 528 12.15 -20.09 -12.41
CA SER A 528 12.30 -18.67 -12.07
C SER A 528 12.70 -18.51 -10.61
N ASN A 529 12.11 -19.29 -9.70
CA ASN A 529 12.53 -19.30 -8.30
C ASN A 529 14.00 -19.75 -8.13
N ALA A 530 14.49 -20.69 -8.94
CA ALA A 530 15.91 -21.08 -8.92
C ALA A 530 16.84 -19.93 -9.31
N TYR A 531 16.40 -19.02 -10.20
CA TYR A 531 17.12 -17.78 -10.51
C TYR A 531 17.09 -16.81 -9.32
N SER A 532 15.90 -16.52 -8.78
CA SER A 532 15.73 -15.60 -7.65
C SER A 532 16.48 -16.08 -6.40
N PHE A 533 16.54 -17.39 -6.18
CA PHE A 533 17.33 -18.03 -5.12
C PHE A 533 18.83 -17.72 -5.27
N GLY A 534 19.36 -17.77 -6.50
CA GLY A 534 20.73 -17.34 -6.76
C GLY A 534 20.95 -15.88 -6.37
N MET A 535 19.98 -14.99 -6.67
CA MET A 535 20.07 -13.55 -6.37
C MET A 535 20.14 -13.33 -4.86
N VAL A 536 19.28 -14.02 -4.10
CA VAL A 536 19.31 -14.05 -2.63
C VAL A 536 20.66 -14.56 -2.09
N VAL A 537 21.22 -15.64 -2.64
CA VAL A 537 22.54 -16.16 -2.19
C VAL A 537 23.66 -15.16 -2.47
N TRP A 538 23.59 -14.40 -3.57
CA TRP A 538 24.56 -13.35 -3.87
C TRP A 538 24.51 -12.21 -2.87
N GLU A 539 23.30 -11.70 -2.57
CA GLU A 539 23.10 -10.65 -1.58
C GLU A 539 23.64 -11.05 -0.20
N MET A 540 23.40 -12.31 0.22
CA MET A 540 23.98 -12.85 1.46
C MET A 540 25.51 -12.98 1.42
N VAL A 541 26.12 -13.23 0.25
CA VAL A 541 27.58 -13.33 0.07
C VAL A 541 28.27 -11.98 0.09
N THR A 542 27.66 -10.95 -0.52
CA THR A 542 28.24 -9.61 -0.63
C THR A 542 27.89 -8.70 0.55
N GLY A 543 26.72 -8.91 1.18
CA GLY A 543 26.14 -7.94 2.10
C GLY A 543 25.52 -6.73 1.37
N GLU A 544 25.37 -6.79 0.05
CA GLU A 544 24.93 -5.68 -0.81
C GLU A 544 23.60 -6.00 -1.50
N ALA A 545 22.78 -4.96 -1.74
CA ALA A 545 21.56 -5.10 -2.52
C ALA A 545 21.87 -5.32 -4.01
N ALA A 546 21.18 -6.28 -4.63
CA ALA A 546 21.39 -6.64 -6.03
C ALA A 546 21.22 -5.44 -6.97
N TYR A 547 22.25 -5.16 -7.78
CA TYR A 547 22.25 -4.07 -8.76
C TYR A 547 22.01 -2.68 -8.14
N ALA A 548 22.50 -2.40 -6.93
CA ALA A 548 22.27 -1.14 -6.19
C ALA A 548 22.58 0.16 -6.99
N ALA A 549 23.48 0.11 -7.99
CA ALA A 549 23.79 1.23 -8.87
C ALA A 549 22.69 1.59 -9.90
N TYR A 550 21.67 0.74 -10.05
CA TYR A 550 20.57 0.86 -11.01
C TYR A 550 19.23 0.98 -10.28
N SER A 551 18.22 1.60 -10.89
CA SER A 551 16.83 1.43 -10.43
C SER A 551 16.33 -0.01 -10.68
N PRO A 552 15.30 -0.50 -9.98
CA PRO A 552 14.81 -1.87 -10.17
C PRO A 552 14.42 -2.17 -11.63
N VAL A 553 13.75 -1.21 -12.29
CA VAL A 553 13.38 -1.28 -13.71
C VAL A 553 14.61 -1.29 -14.63
N GLN A 554 15.65 -0.50 -14.33
CA GLN A 554 16.90 -0.52 -15.11
C GLN A 554 17.64 -1.84 -14.96
N ALA A 555 17.66 -2.43 -13.74
CA ALA A 555 18.22 -3.75 -13.50
C ALA A 555 17.47 -4.82 -14.31
N ALA A 556 16.14 -4.82 -14.27
CA ALA A 556 15.30 -5.76 -15.04
C ALA A 556 15.56 -5.69 -16.55
N VAL A 557 15.58 -4.49 -17.13
CA VAL A 557 15.91 -4.30 -18.56
C VAL A 557 17.32 -4.82 -18.86
N GLY A 558 18.31 -4.56 -18.00
CA GLY A 558 19.66 -5.10 -18.16
C GLY A 558 19.72 -6.64 -18.09
N ILE A 559 18.98 -7.24 -17.15
CA ILE A 559 18.91 -8.70 -16.96
C ILE A 559 18.33 -9.38 -18.20
N ALA A 560 17.20 -8.87 -18.71
CA ALA A 560 16.47 -9.45 -19.82
C ALA A 560 17.10 -9.16 -21.19
N ALA A 561 17.41 -7.89 -21.49
CA ALA A 561 17.88 -7.48 -22.82
C ALA A 561 19.40 -7.57 -23.00
N CYS A 562 20.19 -7.47 -21.93
CA CYS A 562 21.65 -7.47 -22.00
C CYS A 562 22.31 -8.69 -21.35
N GLY A 563 21.55 -9.58 -20.69
CA GLY A 563 22.09 -10.71 -19.95
C GLY A 563 22.90 -10.29 -18.71
N LEU A 564 22.60 -9.11 -18.14
CA LEU A 564 23.29 -8.58 -16.96
C LEU A 564 23.26 -9.59 -15.80
N ARG A 565 24.39 -9.76 -15.12
CA ARG A 565 24.57 -10.58 -13.92
C ARG A 565 25.45 -9.83 -12.92
N PRO A 566 25.31 -10.07 -11.61
CA PRO A 566 26.08 -9.35 -10.62
C PRO A 566 27.50 -9.93 -10.53
N GLU A 567 28.49 -9.10 -10.21
CA GLU A 567 29.88 -9.55 -10.08
C GLU A 567 30.05 -10.40 -8.81
N ILE A 568 30.68 -11.57 -8.93
CA ILE A 568 30.95 -12.45 -7.79
C ILE A 568 32.34 -12.12 -7.22
N PRO A 569 32.46 -11.74 -5.94
CA PRO A 569 33.74 -11.43 -5.31
C PRO A 569 34.78 -12.56 -5.45
N LYS A 570 36.06 -12.18 -5.52
CA LYS A 570 37.17 -13.14 -5.71
C LYS A 570 37.37 -14.06 -4.49
N ASP A 571 36.99 -13.61 -3.30
CA ASP A 571 37.01 -14.37 -2.04
C ASP A 571 35.73 -15.20 -1.81
N CYS A 572 34.77 -15.19 -2.75
CA CYS A 572 33.56 -16.01 -2.66
C CYS A 572 33.90 -17.52 -2.67
N PRO A 573 33.43 -18.31 -1.69
CA PRO A 573 33.63 -19.75 -1.66
C PRO A 573 33.15 -20.43 -2.95
N GLN A 574 33.98 -21.32 -3.52
CA GLN A 574 33.71 -21.94 -4.83
C GLN A 574 32.37 -22.69 -4.89
N LEU A 575 31.91 -23.24 -3.76
CA LEU A 575 30.59 -23.86 -3.62
C LEU A 575 29.47 -22.87 -3.97
N LEU A 576 29.46 -21.71 -3.31
CA LEU A 576 28.44 -20.67 -3.49
C LEU A 576 28.57 -20.01 -4.87
N LYS A 577 29.80 -19.75 -5.33
CA LYS A 577 30.08 -19.23 -6.68
C LYS A 577 29.51 -20.13 -7.78
N SER A 578 29.77 -21.44 -7.71
CA SER A 578 29.24 -22.42 -8.67
C SER A 578 27.72 -22.53 -8.60
N LEU A 579 27.15 -22.47 -7.40
CA LEU A 579 25.69 -22.52 -7.20
C LEU A 579 25.00 -21.31 -7.84
N MET A 580 25.41 -20.09 -7.50
CA MET A 580 24.84 -18.84 -8.06
C MET A 580 24.91 -18.81 -9.60
N THR A 581 26.07 -19.20 -10.17
CA THR A 581 26.25 -19.19 -11.63
C THR A 581 25.36 -20.21 -12.34
N LYS A 582 25.04 -21.35 -11.70
CA LYS A 582 24.07 -22.32 -12.22
C LYS A 582 22.62 -21.82 -12.08
N CYS A 583 22.28 -21.22 -10.95
CA CYS A 583 20.97 -20.64 -10.66
C CYS A 583 20.56 -19.59 -11.69
N TRP A 584 21.47 -18.71 -12.13
CA TRP A 584 21.12 -17.65 -13.10
C TRP A 584 21.36 -17.99 -14.57
N ASN A 585 21.34 -19.26 -14.95
CA ASN A 585 21.48 -19.62 -16.36
C ASN A 585 20.41 -18.91 -17.21
N ASN A 586 20.80 -18.33 -18.35
CA ASN A 586 19.86 -17.69 -19.29
C ASN A 586 18.76 -18.66 -19.73
N SER A 587 19.10 -19.95 -19.88
CA SER A 587 18.13 -21.00 -20.21
C SER A 587 17.49 -21.55 -18.93
N PRO A 588 16.18 -21.40 -18.71
CA PRO A 588 15.52 -21.83 -17.47
C PRO A 588 15.69 -23.33 -17.19
N SER A 589 15.60 -24.16 -18.23
CA SER A 589 15.78 -25.62 -18.15
C SER A 589 17.21 -26.08 -17.86
N LYS A 590 18.20 -25.18 -17.83
CA LYS A 590 19.58 -25.47 -17.41
C LYS A 590 19.87 -25.07 -15.96
N ARG A 591 18.87 -24.53 -15.25
CA ARG A 591 18.97 -24.19 -13.83
C ARG A 591 18.76 -25.45 -12.98
N PRO A 592 19.45 -25.60 -11.84
CA PRO A 592 19.30 -26.77 -11.00
C PRO A 592 17.92 -26.79 -10.33
N THR A 593 17.34 -27.97 -10.22
CA THR A 593 16.15 -28.22 -9.37
C THR A 593 16.50 -28.00 -7.90
N PHE A 594 15.51 -27.72 -7.05
CA PHE A 594 15.77 -27.54 -5.61
C PHE A 594 16.32 -28.79 -4.93
N SER A 595 15.99 -29.99 -5.43
CA SER A 595 16.63 -31.26 -5.01
C SER A 595 18.15 -31.29 -5.31
N GLU A 596 18.57 -30.76 -6.46
CA GLU A 596 19.99 -30.63 -6.81
C GLU A 596 20.68 -29.52 -6.02
N ILE A 597 20.00 -28.39 -5.78
CA ILE A 597 20.49 -27.30 -4.93
C ILE A 597 20.80 -27.82 -3.52
N LEU A 598 19.87 -28.56 -2.91
CA LEU A 598 20.08 -29.20 -1.60
C LEU A 598 21.23 -30.20 -1.64
N SER A 599 21.32 -31.02 -2.70
CA SER A 599 22.43 -31.97 -2.89
C SER A 599 23.80 -31.31 -3.08
N ILE A 600 23.84 -30.04 -3.51
CA ILE A 600 25.04 -29.21 -3.60
C ILE A 600 25.38 -28.63 -2.21
N LEU A 601 24.40 -28.03 -1.53
CA LEU A 601 24.58 -27.37 -0.22
C LEU A 601 24.94 -28.34 0.91
N LEU A 602 24.29 -29.50 0.96
CA LEU A 602 24.49 -30.53 1.98
C LEU A 602 25.73 -31.41 1.74
N ARG A 603 26.48 -31.18 0.66
CA ARG A 603 27.65 -32.00 0.33
C ARG A 603 28.73 -31.86 1.43
N PRO A 604 29.21 -32.96 2.02
CA PRO A 604 30.24 -32.92 3.07
C PRO A 604 31.46 -32.11 2.64
N SER A 605 31.84 -31.16 3.49
CA SER A 605 32.84 -30.12 3.22
C SER A 605 34.29 -30.63 3.30
N ASN A 606 34.65 -31.62 2.48
CA ASN A 606 36.01 -32.16 2.44
C ASN A 606 37.04 -31.22 1.78
N ASN A 607 36.62 -30.08 1.20
CA ASN A 607 37.48 -29.12 0.51
C ASN A 607 37.03 -27.65 0.72
N ILE A 608 37.00 -27.16 1.96
CA ILE A 608 36.81 -25.71 2.24
C ILE A 608 38.14 -24.95 2.39
N ASN A 609 39.28 -25.64 2.53
CA ASN A 609 40.60 -25.03 2.73
C ASN A 609 41.62 -25.40 1.61
N ARG A 610 41.33 -25.07 0.35
CA ARG A 610 42.33 -25.00 -0.74
C ARG A 610 41.98 -23.90 -1.74
#